data_AF-A0A0N9HP96-F1
#
_entry.id   AF-A0A0N9HP96-F1
#
_cell.length_a   1.000
_cell.length_b   1.000
_cell.length_c   1.000
_cell.angle_alpha   90.00
_cell.angle_beta   90.00
_cell.angle_gamma   90.00
#
_symmetry.space_group_name_H-M   'P 1'
#
loop_
_entity.id
_entity.type
_entity.pdbx_description
1 polymer ?
#
loop_
_entity_poly.entity_id
_entity_poly.type
_entity_poly.pdbx_seq_one_letter_code
_entity_poly.pdbx_strand_id
1 'polypeptide(L)'
;MYKVQLMFLSCIALTLVLLTSSAPTSSSTKETQEQLDQLLLDLQVLLKGVNDYKNSKLSRMLTFKFYMPKKVTELKHLQCLEEELKPLEEVLNLAQGKNSHGRNTRESISNINVTVLKLKGSETFMCEYDETVTVVEFLNRWITFCQSIISASSS
;
A
#
# COMPACT_ATOMS: atom_id res chain seq x y z
N MET A 1 -52.26 35.05 16.53
CA MET A 1 -51.12 34.40 15.83
C MET A 1 -49.85 34.86 16.53
N TYR A 2 -49.38 34.06 17.49
CA TYR A 2 -48.28 34.42 18.39
C TYR A 2 -46.93 34.19 17.69
N LYS A 3 -46.13 35.26 17.69
CA LYS A 3 -44.72 35.34 17.28
C LYS A 3 -43.91 34.23 17.95
N VAL A 4 -43.55 33.20 17.20
CA VAL A 4 -42.52 32.23 17.56
C VAL A 4 -41.19 32.78 17.07
N GLN A 5 -40.54 33.65 17.86
CA GLN A 5 -39.17 34.06 17.56
C GLN A 5 -38.53 34.68 18.81
N LEU A 6 -37.34 34.18 19.14
CA LEU A 6 -36.45 34.58 20.23
C LEU A 6 -36.76 34.03 21.62
N MET A 7 -36.56 32.73 21.85
CA MET A 7 -36.21 32.25 23.19
C MET A 7 -35.45 30.92 23.21
N PHE A 8 -34.33 30.79 22.47
CA PHE A 8 -33.33 29.74 22.76
C PHE A 8 -31.92 30.22 22.36
N LEU A 9 -31.47 31.31 22.99
CA LEU A 9 -30.04 31.65 23.09
C LEU A 9 -29.54 31.08 24.41
N SER A 10 -29.00 29.86 24.38
CA SER A 10 -28.29 29.28 25.53
C SER A 10 -27.44 28.09 25.08
N CYS A 11 -26.12 28.30 25.12
CA CYS A 11 -25.04 27.31 25.29
C CYS A 11 -25.00 26.09 24.37
N ILE A 12 -24.15 26.16 23.34
CA ILE A 12 -23.25 25.04 23.02
C ILE A 12 -21.88 25.62 22.63
N ALA A 13 -21.03 25.88 23.62
CA ALA A 13 -19.59 25.83 23.42
C ALA A 13 -19.19 24.35 23.49
N LEU A 14 -19.17 23.65 22.36
CA LEU A 14 -18.55 22.33 22.27
C LEU A 14 -17.19 22.49 21.60
N THR A 15 -16.19 22.82 22.41
CA THR A 15 -14.79 22.55 22.09
C THR A 15 -14.60 21.03 22.19
N LEU A 16 -14.64 20.34 21.05
CA LEU A 16 -14.14 18.96 20.97
C LEU A 16 -12.76 18.98 20.32
N VAL A 17 -11.76 19.37 21.12
CA VAL A 17 -10.38 18.96 20.89
C VAL A 17 -10.28 17.54 21.43
N LEU A 18 -10.30 16.55 20.53
CA LEU A 18 -9.82 15.20 20.81
C LEU A 18 -8.50 15.02 20.05
N LEU A 19 -7.47 15.71 20.54
CA LEU A 19 -6.09 15.27 20.36
C LEU A 19 -5.74 14.43 21.58
N THR A 20 -6.19 13.19 21.58
CA THR A 20 -5.64 12.18 22.48
C THR A 20 -5.02 11.10 21.62
N SER A 21 -3.69 11.04 21.70
CA SER A 21 -2.85 9.89 21.34
C SER A 21 -3.60 8.58 21.57
N SER A 22 -4.17 8.04 20.49
CA SER A 22 -4.82 6.74 20.51
C SER A 22 -3.74 5.69 20.67
N ALA A 23 -3.61 5.14 21.88
CA ALA A 23 -2.99 3.84 22.04
C ALA A 23 -3.71 2.86 21.09
N PRO A 24 -2.99 2.00 20.33
CA PRO A 24 -3.62 1.06 19.42
C PRO A 24 -4.58 0.17 20.20
N THR A 25 -5.87 0.23 19.89
CA THR A 25 -6.83 -0.73 20.42
C THR A 25 -6.50 -2.11 19.86
N SER A 26 -6.69 -3.18 20.64
CA SER A 26 -6.37 -4.56 20.20
C SER A 26 -7.08 -4.96 18.89
N SER A 27 -8.24 -4.36 18.60
CA SER A 27 -8.94 -4.50 17.33
C SER A 27 -8.16 -3.90 16.15
N SER A 28 -7.52 -2.75 16.34
CA SER A 28 -6.71 -2.08 15.32
C SER A 28 -5.45 -2.89 15.00
N THR A 29 -4.80 -3.49 16.00
CA THR A 29 -3.61 -4.34 15.77
C THR A 29 -3.95 -5.58 14.95
N LYS A 30 -5.09 -6.23 15.24
CA LYS A 30 -5.55 -7.40 14.49
C LYS A 30 -5.91 -7.04 13.05
N GLU A 31 -6.59 -5.92 12.83
CA GLU A 31 -6.92 -5.43 11.49
C GLU A 31 -5.65 -5.11 10.68
N THR A 32 -4.67 -4.44 11.29
CA THR A 32 -3.37 -4.17 10.64
C THR A 32 -2.66 -5.47 10.24
N GLN A 33 -2.70 -6.49 11.09
CA GLN A 33 -2.12 -7.79 10.79
C GLN A 33 -2.80 -8.46 9.59
N GLU A 34 -4.14 -8.50 9.57
CA GLU A 34 -4.91 -9.07 8.46
C GLU A 34 -4.65 -8.35 7.13
N GLN A 35 -4.55 -7.01 7.15
CA GLN A 35 -4.19 -6.22 5.97
C GLN A 35 -2.76 -6.50 5.50
N LEU A 36 -1.81 -6.69 6.42
CA LEU A 36 -0.42 -6.97 6.09
C LEU A 36 -0.24 -8.39 5.50
N ASP A 37 -0.96 -9.37 6.03
CA ASP A 37 -1.02 -10.73 5.49
C ASP A 37 -1.60 -10.72 4.07
N GLN A 38 -2.65 -9.92 3.83
CA GLN A 38 -3.23 -9.76 2.49
C GLN A 38 -2.23 -9.10 1.52
N LEU A 39 -1.55 -8.04 1.95
CA LEU A 39 -0.51 -7.39 1.12
C LEU A 39 0.60 -8.37 0.74
N LEU A 40 1.06 -9.19 1.69
CA LEU A 40 2.07 -10.22 1.44
C LEU A 40 1.60 -11.23 0.39
N LEU A 41 0.36 -11.72 0.50
CA LEU A 41 -0.22 -12.67 -0.45
C LEU A 41 -0.32 -12.06 -1.85
N ASP A 42 -0.82 -10.83 -1.98
CA ASP A 42 -0.97 -10.17 -3.27
C ASP A 42 0.38 -9.91 -3.94
N LEU A 43 1.40 -9.50 -3.18
CA LEU A 43 2.77 -9.34 -3.69
C LEU A 43 3.38 -10.68 -4.16
N GLN A 44 3.13 -11.78 -3.45
CA GLN A 44 3.60 -13.12 -3.84
C GLN A 44 2.90 -13.62 -5.11
N VAL A 45 1.59 -13.42 -5.23
CA VAL A 45 0.83 -13.75 -6.45
C VAL A 45 1.36 -12.95 -7.63
N LEU A 46 1.63 -11.66 -7.43
CA LEU A 46 2.18 -10.80 -8.47
C LEU A 46 3.58 -11.26 -8.89
N LEU A 47 4.47 -11.54 -7.93
CA LEU A 47 5.82 -12.05 -8.20
C LEU A 47 5.78 -13.38 -8.96
N LYS A 48 4.87 -14.29 -8.60
CA LYS A 48 4.67 -15.54 -9.33
C LYS A 48 4.27 -15.24 -10.78
N GLY A 49 3.32 -14.35 -10.99
CA GLY A 49 2.91 -13.92 -12.33
C GLY A 49 4.08 -13.35 -13.15
N VAL A 50 4.91 -12.51 -12.53
CA VAL A 50 6.14 -11.95 -13.15
C VAL A 50 7.10 -13.06 -13.60
N ASN A 51 7.33 -14.07 -12.75
CA ASN A 51 8.25 -15.17 -13.03
C ASN A 51 7.71 -16.16 -14.08
N ASP A 52 6.39 -16.30 -14.18
CA ASP A 52 5.74 -17.22 -15.11
C ASP A 52 5.78 -16.72 -16.58
N TYR A 53 6.14 -15.46 -16.84
CA TYR A 53 6.30 -14.93 -18.20
C TYR A 53 7.49 -15.56 -18.94
N LYS A 54 7.24 -16.66 -19.64
CA LYS A 54 8.18 -17.23 -20.62
C LYS A 54 8.11 -16.45 -21.94
N ASN A 55 9.23 -15.84 -22.33
CA ASN A 55 9.58 -15.23 -23.65
C ASN A 55 9.66 -13.69 -23.71
N SER A 56 10.36 -13.21 -24.75
CA SER A 56 10.95 -11.87 -25.05
C SER A 56 10.29 -10.59 -24.52
N LYS A 57 9.02 -10.59 -24.11
CA LYS A 57 8.37 -9.49 -23.40
C LYS A 57 8.84 -9.35 -21.95
N LEU A 58 9.24 -10.46 -21.31
CA LEU A 58 9.95 -10.46 -20.03
C LEU A 58 11.20 -9.56 -20.09
N SER A 59 11.89 -9.54 -21.24
CA SER A 59 13.10 -8.71 -21.41
C SER A 59 12.83 -7.22 -21.20
N ARG A 60 11.66 -6.69 -21.58
CA ARG A 60 11.33 -5.27 -21.37
C ARG A 60 10.97 -4.98 -19.91
N MET A 61 10.30 -5.92 -19.22
CA MET A 61 10.04 -5.80 -17.78
C MET A 61 11.32 -5.84 -16.96
N LEU A 62 12.23 -6.76 -17.29
CA LEU A 62 13.50 -6.93 -16.59
C LEU A 62 14.43 -5.73 -16.76
N THR A 63 14.30 -5.00 -17.88
CA THR A 63 15.07 -3.77 -18.10
C THR A 63 14.50 -2.55 -17.39
N PHE A 64 13.19 -2.54 -17.08
CA PHE A 64 12.61 -1.43 -16.32
C PHE A 64 13.16 -1.45 -14.89
N LYS A 65 13.44 -0.26 -14.38
CA LYS A 65 14.06 -0.05 -13.09
C LYS A 65 13.12 0.73 -12.20
N PHE A 66 12.86 0.20 -11.01
CA PHE A 66 11.99 0.79 -9.99
C PHE A 66 12.84 1.47 -8.93
N TYR A 67 12.43 2.62 -8.44
CA TYR A 67 13.15 3.27 -7.35
C TYR A 67 12.90 2.51 -6.05
N MET A 68 13.99 2.17 -5.34
CA MET A 68 13.91 1.50 -4.04
C MET A 68 14.32 2.48 -2.94
N PRO A 69 13.50 2.68 -1.89
CA PRO A 69 13.86 3.52 -0.76
C PRO A 69 15.05 2.94 0.01
N LYS A 70 15.87 3.83 0.58
CA LYS A 70 17.06 3.49 1.40
C LYS A 70 16.74 2.57 2.58
N LYS A 71 15.58 2.78 3.19
CA LYS A 71 15.16 2.08 4.40
C LYS A 71 13.67 1.82 4.38
N VAL A 72 13.28 0.57 4.68
CA VAL A 72 11.88 0.17 4.80
C VAL A 72 11.69 -0.61 6.09
N THR A 73 11.35 0.09 7.17
CA THR A 73 11.17 -0.51 8.51
C THR A 73 9.84 -0.18 9.19
N GLU A 74 9.02 0.70 8.62
CA GLU A 74 7.79 1.20 9.23
C GLU A 74 6.69 1.26 8.16
N LEU A 75 5.41 1.15 8.56
CA LEU A 75 4.28 1.12 7.63
C LEU A 75 4.15 2.41 6.80
N LYS A 76 4.55 3.57 7.33
CA LYS A 76 4.58 4.84 6.57
C LYS A 76 5.44 4.76 5.30
N HIS A 77 6.45 3.88 5.26
CA HIS A 77 7.29 3.71 4.09
C HIS A 77 6.55 3.05 2.92
N LEU A 78 5.39 2.43 3.15
CA LEU A 78 4.52 1.92 2.08
C LEU A 78 4.06 3.04 1.12
N GLN A 79 4.18 4.31 1.51
CA GLN A 79 4.09 5.45 0.59
C GLN A 79 4.98 5.27 -0.66
N CYS A 80 6.19 4.74 -0.49
CA CYS A 80 7.12 4.53 -1.59
C CYS A 80 6.74 3.33 -2.47
N LEU A 81 6.02 2.37 -1.90
CA LEU A 81 5.40 1.31 -2.72
C LEU A 81 4.29 1.91 -3.57
N GLU A 82 3.39 2.70 -2.97
CA GLU A 82 2.27 3.36 -3.65
C GLU A 82 2.72 4.17 -4.87
N GLU A 83 3.77 4.98 -4.71
CA GLU A 83 4.33 5.82 -5.78
C GLU A 83 4.81 5.00 -7.00
N GLU A 84 5.34 3.80 -6.74
CA GLU A 84 5.87 2.89 -7.77
C GLU A 84 4.81 1.91 -8.32
N LEU A 85 3.61 1.83 -7.73
CA LEU A 85 2.56 0.90 -8.19
C LEU A 85 2.06 1.24 -9.60
N LYS A 86 1.96 2.52 -9.95
CA LYS A 86 1.53 2.94 -11.29
C LYS A 86 2.56 2.58 -12.36
N PRO A 87 3.86 2.93 -12.21
CA PRO A 87 4.92 2.42 -13.09
C PRO A 87 4.89 0.89 -13.21
N LEU A 88 4.66 0.18 -12.10
CA LEU A 88 4.60 -1.28 -12.08
C LEU A 88 3.43 -1.80 -12.92
N GLU A 89 2.24 -1.22 -12.76
CA GLU A 89 1.05 -1.55 -13.57
C GLU A 89 1.33 -1.37 -15.07
N GLU A 90 1.92 -0.24 -15.46
CA GLU A 90 2.23 0.08 -16.86
C GLU A 90 3.22 -0.93 -17.45
N VAL A 91 4.30 -1.23 -16.74
CA VAL A 91 5.31 -2.22 -17.15
C VAL A 91 4.68 -3.61 -17.31
N LEU A 92 3.84 -4.01 -16.37
CA LEU A 92 3.14 -5.29 -16.42
C LEU A 92 2.19 -5.33 -17.61
N ASN A 93 1.36 -4.30 -17.81
CA ASN A 93 0.41 -4.20 -18.92
C ASN A 93 1.10 -4.31 -20.29
N LEU A 94 2.26 -3.67 -20.45
CA LEU A 94 3.07 -3.76 -21.67
C LEU A 94 3.57 -5.19 -21.93
N ALA A 95 3.90 -5.91 -20.86
CA ALA A 95 4.41 -7.28 -20.96
C ALA A 95 3.34 -8.31 -21.27
N GLN A 96 2.10 -8.11 -20.83
CA GLN A 96 1.04 -9.10 -21.02
C GLN A 96 0.49 -9.07 -22.46
N GLY A 97 0.60 -7.94 -23.16
CA GLY A 97 -0.08 -7.75 -24.45
C GLY A 97 -1.60 -7.94 -24.36
N LYS A 98 -2.26 -8.23 -25.48
CA LYS A 98 -3.72 -8.44 -25.55
C LYS A 98 -4.22 -9.77 -24.94
N ASN A 99 -3.39 -10.50 -24.19
CA ASN A 99 -3.75 -11.80 -23.64
C ASN A 99 -4.54 -11.67 -22.33
N SER A 100 -5.46 -12.59 -22.09
CA SER A 100 -6.44 -12.58 -20.98
C SER A 100 -5.84 -12.63 -19.56
N HIS A 101 -4.53 -12.91 -19.40
CA HIS A 101 -3.85 -12.81 -18.10
C HIS A 101 -3.74 -11.37 -17.59
N GLY A 102 -3.86 -10.36 -18.49
CA GLY A 102 -3.87 -8.92 -18.17
C GLY A 102 -4.86 -8.50 -17.10
N ARG A 103 -6.00 -9.20 -17.05
CA ARG A 103 -7.08 -8.87 -16.12
C ARG A 103 -6.69 -9.15 -14.66
N ASN A 104 -5.95 -10.23 -14.42
CA ASN A 104 -5.57 -10.65 -13.07
C ASN A 104 -4.54 -9.70 -12.46
N THR A 105 -3.60 -9.19 -13.25
CA THR A 105 -2.56 -8.30 -12.71
C THR A 105 -3.04 -6.90 -12.39
N ARG A 106 -3.93 -6.33 -13.21
CA ARG A 106 -4.55 -5.04 -12.89
C ARG A 106 -5.36 -5.11 -11.60
N GLU A 107 -6.08 -6.22 -11.41
CA GLU A 107 -6.80 -6.48 -10.16
C GLU A 107 -5.83 -6.63 -8.98
N SER A 108 -4.73 -7.38 -9.13
CA SER A 108 -3.69 -7.48 -8.10
C SER A 108 -3.11 -6.12 -7.72
N ILE A 109 -2.74 -5.27 -8.69
CA ILE A 109 -2.21 -3.92 -8.41
C ILE A 109 -3.25 -3.06 -7.70
N SER A 110 -4.52 -3.12 -8.13
CA SER A 110 -5.60 -2.39 -7.47
C SER A 110 -5.80 -2.83 -6.02
N ASN A 111 -5.76 -4.14 -5.74
CA ASN A 111 -5.88 -4.69 -4.40
C ASN A 111 -4.70 -4.28 -3.51
N ILE A 112 -3.48 -4.34 -4.05
CA ILE A 112 -2.28 -3.86 -3.37
C ILE A 112 -2.43 -2.38 -3.02
N ASN A 113 -2.86 -1.53 -3.96
CA ASN A 113 -3.03 -0.10 -3.73
C ASN A 113 -4.01 0.19 -2.60
N VAL A 114 -5.18 -0.47 -2.60
CA VAL A 114 -6.18 -0.30 -1.53
C VAL A 114 -5.62 -0.71 -0.17
N THR A 115 -4.88 -1.82 -0.11
CA THR A 115 -4.29 -2.32 1.14
C THR A 115 -3.16 -1.41 1.64
N VAL A 116 -2.29 -0.94 0.75
CA VAL A 116 -1.22 0.02 1.03
C VAL A 116 -1.79 1.32 1.61
N LEU A 117 -2.84 1.87 0.98
CA LEU A 117 -3.50 3.09 1.44
C LEU A 117 -4.06 2.97 2.87
N LYS A 118 -4.56 1.78 3.24
CA LYS A 118 -5.03 1.51 4.61
C LYS A 118 -3.87 1.40 5.60
N LEU A 119 -2.81 0.70 5.22
CA LEU A 119 -1.67 0.41 6.10
C LEU A 119 -0.77 1.63 6.36
N LYS A 120 -0.53 2.48 5.36
CA LYS A 120 0.39 3.63 5.50
C LYS A 120 -0.14 4.72 6.43
N GLY A 121 -1.46 4.80 6.62
CA GLY A 121 -2.13 5.85 7.41
C GLY A 121 -2.25 7.20 6.67
N SER A 122 -2.57 8.25 7.42
CA SER A 122 -2.75 9.61 6.89
C SER A 122 -1.48 10.46 6.90
N GLU A 123 -0.39 9.95 7.47
CA GLU A 123 0.89 10.66 7.53
C GLU A 123 1.50 10.79 6.13
N THR A 124 1.93 12.00 5.78
CA THR A 124 2.65 12.22 4.53
C THR A 124 4.13 11.91 4.76
N PHE A 125 4.64 10.91 4.04
CA PHE A 125 6.05 10.53 4.07
C PHE A 125 6.72 10.90 2.74
N MET A 126 7.92 11.47 2.79
CA MET A 126 8.69 11.76 1.58
C MET A 126 9.70 10.64 1.35
N CYS A 127 9.62 10.00 0.18
CA CYS A 127 10.46 8.85 -0.13
C CYS A 127 11.90 9.24 -0.45
N GLU A 128 12.83 8.72 0.35
CA GLU A 128 14.26 8.83 0.11
C GLU A 128 14.78 7.59 -0.62
N TYR A 129 15.01 7.73 -1.92
CA TYR A 129 15.49 6.67 -2.79
C TYR A 129 17.02 6.55 -2.78
N ASP A 130 17.54 5.33 -2.88
CA ASP A 130 18.99 5.05 -2.96
C ASP A 130 19.40 4.62 -4.35
N GLU A 131 18.67 3.63 -4.87
CA GLU A 131 19.03 2.87 -6.04
C GLU A 131 17.80 2.51 -6.86
N THR A 132 18.06 1.96 -8.04
CA THR A 132 17.00 1.43 -8.88
C THR A 132 17.20 -0.07 -9.08
N VAL A 133 16.12 -0.83 -8.89
CA VAL A 133 16.15 -2.29 -8.85
C VAL A 133 15.25 -2.90 -9.93
N THR A 134 15.45 -4.18 -10.24
CA THR A 134 14.58 -4.90 -11.18
C THR A 134 13.20 -5.16 -10.56
N VAL A 135 12.18 -5.45 -11.38
CA VAL A 135 10.83 -5.79 -10.88
C VAL A 135 10.84 -6.95 -9.87
N VAL A 136 11.66 -7.98 -10.11
CA VAL A 136 11.76 -9.16 -9.23
C VAL A 136 12.36 -8.75 -7.89
N GLU A 137 13.42 -7.95 -7.92
CA GLU A 137 14.07 -7.47 -6.70
C GLU A 137 13.19 -6.49 -5.92
N PHE A 138 12.50 -5.58 -6.62
CA PHE A 138 11.52 -4.66 -6.04
C PHE A 138 10.47 -5.43 -5.24
N LEU A 139 9.81 -6.40 -5.86
CA LEU A 139 8.77 -7.20 -5.20
C LEU A 139 9.32 -8.01 -4.02
N ASN A 140 10.49 -8.63 -4.18
CA ASN A 140 11.11 -9.40 -3.08
C ASN A 140 11.45 -8.55 -1.86
N ARG A 141 11.91 -7.30 -2.06
CA ARG A 141 12.22 -6.40 -0.93
C ARG A 141 10.96 -5.99 -0.18
N TRP A 142 9.85 -5.70 -0.87
CA TRP A 142 8.56 -5.42 -0.23
C TRP A 142 7.95 -6.64 0.46
N ILE A 143 8.11 -7.84 -0.11
CA ILE A 143 7.73 -9.11 0.53
C ILE A 143 8.52 -9.30 1.83
N THR A 144 9.84 -9.08 1.79
CA THR A 144 10.73 -9.18 2.96
C THR A 144 10.33 -8.18 4.04
N PHE A 145 9.98 -6.95 3.65
CA PHE A 145 9.45 -5.95 4.56
C PHE A 145 8.18 -6.45 5.27
N CYS A 146 7.17 -6.94 4.53
CA CYS A 146 5.94 -7.44 5.13
C CYS A 146 6.24 -8.58 6.13
N GLN A 147 7.06 -9.56 5.73
CA GLN A 147 7.47 -10.67 6.60
C GLN A 147 8.18 -10.20 7.87
N SER A 148 9.02 -9.17 7.79
CA SER A 148 9.73 -8.62 8.94
C SER A 148 8.77 -7.99 9.96
N ILE A 149 7.76 -7.26 9.50
CA ILE A 149 6.76 -6.63 10.38
C ILE A 149 5.87 -7.70 11.01
N ILE A 150 5.43 -8.71 10.24
CA ILE A 150 4.65 -9.85 10.75
C ILE A 150 5.43 -10.63 11.82
N SER A 151 6.72 -10.88 11.56
CA SER A 151 7.56 -11.61 12.52
C SER A 151 7.72 -10.82 13.82
N ALA A 152 7.92 -9.51 13.73
CA ALA A 152 8.05 -8.62 14.88
C ALA A 152 6.75 -8.47 15.69
N SER A 153 5.57 -8.59 15.07
CA SER A 153 4.27 -8.55 15.76
C SER A 153 3.90 -9.87 16.43
N SER A 154 4.53 -10.98 16.05
CA SER A 154 4.30 -12.33 16.59
C SER A 154 5.25 -12.74 17.73
N SER A 155 6.23 -11.89 18.05
CA SER A 155 7.27 -12.11 19.09
C SER A 155 6.89 -11.46 20.41
#